data_AF-A0ABD1JLA0-F1
#
_entry.id   AF-A0ABD1JLA0-F1
#
_cell.length_a   1.000
_cell.length_b   1.000
_cell.length_c   1.000
_cell.angle_alpha   90.00
_cell.angle_beta   90.00
_cell.angle_gamma   90.00
#
_symmetry.space_group_name_H-M   'P 1'
#
loop_
_entity.id
_entity.type
_entity.pdbx_description
1 polymer ?
#
loop_
_entity_poly.entity_id
_entity_poly.type
_entity_poly.pdbx_seq_one_letter_code
_entity_poly.pdbx_strand_id
1 'polypeptide(L)'
;MEEEKEAEEEEEEEQEMKKENLIITEVFVAGIKGMLIANRKLENQVKTYVTYNKGRDWRLLQAPTTDLEGNSIHCVLPLCSLHLQLQMSENPYLSGSIITKSSAPGVIVATGNIGSELSYNNVGMFISSDAGNSWRQIFEEEHNVWFLDKGGALLAVKQPTVPTRHLWVSFDEGRQWDRHSFSMVPLFVDGVLVEPGIDNQIMTFFGHFSHRSEWQLIKIDYKSLFSKRCTDGDYQTWHLHNQGEPCVMGQKQIYMKRRPASSCMLGPGYSRVLSSEPCICRAHDFECDYGYERGGDGNCSPSFWYNPATVSRSCSHGQNYLNSTG
;
A
#
# COMPACT_ATOMS: atom_id res chain seq x y z
N MET A 1 -11.07 33.30 -35.58
CA MET A 1 -12.14 32.46 -36.17
C MET A 1 -11.68 31.05 -36.50
N GLU A 2 -10.54 30.82 -37.18
CA GLU A 2 -9.95 29.46 -37.28
C GLU A 2 -9.18 29.11 -35.98
N GLU A 3 -8.30 30.00 -35.50
CA GLU A 3 -7.57 29.83 -34.23
C GLU A 3 -8.47 29.78 -32.98
N GLU A 4 -9.62 30.46 -33.00
CA GLU A 4 -10.60 30.41 -31.89
C GLU A 4 -11.37 29.08 -31.88
N LYS A 5 -11.53 28.44 -33.05
CA LYS A 5 -12.17 27.12 -33.16
C LYS A 5 -11.23 25.99 -32.77
N GLU A 6 -9.95 26.09 -33.13
CA GLU A 6 -8.92 25.15 -32.67
C GLU A 6 -8.76 25.22 -31.14
N ALA A 7 -8.79 26.42 -30.55
CA ALA A 7 -8.73 26.59 -29.09
C ALA A 7 -9.99 26.04 -28.37
N GLU A 8 -11.19 26.19 -28.95
CA GLU A 8 -12.42 25.60 -28.41
C GLU A 8 -12.43 24.06 -28.54
N GLU A 9 -11.91 23.49 -29.64
CA GLU A 9 -11.75 22.02 -29.80
C GLU A 9 -10.72 21.44 -28.82
N GLU A 10 -9.57 22.10 -28.62
CA GLU A 10 -8.58 21.69 -27.61
C GLU A 10 -9.16 21.79 -26.18
N GLU A 11 -9.96 22.81 -25.89
CA GLU A 11 -10.60 22.99 -24.58
C GLU A 11 -11.70 21.94 -24.32
N GLU A 12 -12.47 21.54 -25.34
CA GLU A 12 -13.43 20.43 -25.24
C GLU A 12 -12.72 19.07 -25.07
N GLU A 13 -11.64 18.78 -25.82
CA GLU A 13 -10.85 17.56 -25.66
C GLU A 13 -10.17 17.49 -24.28
N GLU A 14 -9.66 18.62 -23.76
CA GLU A 14 -9.03 18.68 -22.44
C GLU A 14 -10.07 18.56 -21.31
N GLN A 15 -11.27 19.11 -21.49
CA GLN A 15 -12.40 18.93 -20.56
C GLN A 15 -12.99 17.51 -20.60
N GLU A 16 -12.99 16.83 -21.75
CA GLU A 16 -13.31 15.41 -21.86
C GLU A 16 -12.23 14.54 -21.19
N MET A 17 -10.93 14.80 -21.43
CA MET A 17 -9.82 14.13 -20.73
C MET A 17 -9.87 14.32 -19.20
N LYS A 18 -10.23 15.52 -18.73
CA LYS A 18 -10.38 15.82 -17.28
C LYS A 18 -11.64 15.18 -16.69
N LYS A 19 -12.70 14.92 -17.48
CA LYS A 19 -13.87 14.12 -17.05
C LYS A 19 -13.55 12.62 -16.95
N GLU A 20 -12.59 12.13 -17.71
CA GLU A 20 -12.28 10.70 -17.74
C GLU A 20 -11.29 10.24 -16.69
N ASN A 21 -10.39 11.09 -16.18
CA ASN A 21 -9.37 10.75 -15.18
C ASN A 21 -9.77 11.14 -13.74
N LEU A 22 -10.56 10.30 -13.08
CA LEU A 22 -10.99 10.53 -11.69
C LEU A 22 -10.26 9.60 -10.72
N ILE A 23 -9.59 10.16 -9.70
CA ILE A 23 -9.14 9.37 -8.54
C ILE A 23 -10.36 8.98 -7.71
N ILE A 24 -10.63 7.68 -7.60
CA ILE A 24 -11.80 7.15 -6.90
C ILE A 24 -11.47 6.91 -5.42
N THR A 25 -10.33 6.27 -5.17
CA THR A 25 -9.87 5.89 -3.82
C THR A 25 -8.36 5.93 -3.76
N GLU A 26 -7.82 6.30 -2.59
CA GLU A 26 -6.39 6.38 -2.35
C GLU A 26 -6.02 5.92 -0.94
N VAL A 27 -4.83 5.36 -0.80
CA VAL A 27 -4.27 4.86 0.46
C VAL A 27 -2.81 5.29 0.59
N PHE A 28 -2.46 5.85 1.75
CA PHE A 28 -1.08 6.11 2.15
C PHE A 28 -0.43 4.82 2.66
N VAL A 29 0.77 4.51 2.17
CA VAL A 29 1.51 3.33 2.62
C VAL A 29 2.22 3.64 3.94
N ALA A 30 1.77 3.00 5.02
CA ALA A 30 2.32 3.26 6.35
C ALA A 30 3.80 2.87 6.44
N GLY A 31 4.63 3.77 6.96
CA GLY A 31 6.07 3.54 7.16
C GLY A 31 6.97 4.04 6.02
N ILE A 32 6.39 4.45 4.88
CA ILE A 32 7.13 5.01 3.74
C ILE A 32 6.51 6.36 3.38
N LYS A 33 7.27 7.44 3.59
CA LYS A 33 6.76 8.79 3.36
C LYS A 33 6.65 9.05 1.86
N GLY A 34 5.50 9.60 1.45
CA GLY A 34 5.25 10.01 0.07
C GLY A 34 4.83 8.89 -0.88
N MET A 35 4.72 7.66 -0.38
CA MET A 35 4.18 6.56 -1.16
C MET A 35 2.66 6.49 -1.02
N LEU A 36 1.96 6.49 -2.16
CA LEU A 36 0.51 6.29 -2.23
C LEU A 36 0.17 5.21 -3.26
N ILE A 37 -0.96 4.55 -3.03
CA ILE A 37 -1.61 3.67 -4.01
C ILE A 37 -3.01 4.22 -4.23
N ALA A 38 -3.43 4.36 -5.48
CA ALA A 38 -4.74 4.93 -5.82
C ALA A 38 -5.40 4.19 -7.00
N ASN A 39 -6.73 4.11 -6.94
CA ASN A 39 -7.55 3.65 -8.06
C ASN A 39 -8.04 4.86 -8.86
N ARG A 40 -7.79 4.82 -10.16
CA ARG A 40 -8.22 5.86 -11.11
C ARG A 40 -9.20 5.26 -12.10
N LYS A 41 -10.30 5.98 -12.36
CA LYS A 41 -11.15 5.72 -13.51
C LYS A 41 -10.48 6.37 -14.73
N LEU A 42 -10.41 5.67 -15.86
CA LEU A 42 -10.01 6.16 -17.17
C LEU A 42 -10.90 5.45 -18.20
N GLU A 43 -11.60 6.16 -19.08
CA GLU A 43 -12.45 5.57 -20.14
C GLU A 43 -13.38 4.45 -19.62
N ASN A 44 -13.97 4.68 -18.43
CA ASN A 44 -14.82 3.73 -17.70
C ASN A 44 -14.13 2.49 -17.09
N GLN A 45 -12.83 2.31 -17.26
CA GLN A 45 -12.04 1.27 -16.60
C GLN A 45 -11.43 1.81 -15.30
N VAL A 46 -11.45 1.01 -14.24
CA VAL A 46 -10.76 1.36 -12.98
C VAL A 46 -9.41 0.66 -12.95
N LYS A 47 -8.31 1.43 -12.88
CA LYS A 47 -6.94 0.89 -12.80
C LYS A 47 -6.24 1.35 -11.52
N THR A 48 -5.27 0.56 -11.05
CA THR A 48 -4.56 0.83 -9.79
C THR A 48 -3.16 1.33 -10.09
N TYR A 49 -2.80 2.44 -9.48
CA TYR A 49 -1.53 3.12 -9.67
C TYR A 49 -0.81 3.28 -8.33
N VAL A 50 0.53 3.35 -8.40
CA VAL A 50 1.41 3.66 -7.28
C VAL A 50 2.25 4.88 -7.61
N THR A 51 2.51 5.70 -6.60
CA THR A 51 3.45 6.82 -6.63
C THR A 51 4.39 6.70 -5.43
N TYR A 52 5.62 7.18 -5.59
CA TYR A 52 6.63 7.25 -4.53
C TYR A 52 7.02 8.71 -4.22
N ASN A 53 6.47 9.66 -4.96
CA ASN A 53 6.81 11.08 -4.91
C ASN A 53 5.58 11.95 -4.65
N LYS A 54 4.74 11.54 -3.69
CA LYS A 54 3.54 12.26 -3.23
C LYS A 54 2.52 12.60 -4.31
N GLY A 55 2.49 11.83 -5.39
CA GLY A 55 1.50 12.00 -6.44
C GLY A 55 1.94 12.83 -7.64
N ARG A 56 3.24 13.15 -7.75
CA ARG A 56 3.77 13.74 -8.98
C ARG A 56 3.76 12.76 -10.15
N ASP A 57 4.40 11.60 -9.99
CA ASP A 57 4.47 10.58 -11.04
C ASP A 57 3.77 9.29 -10.57
N TRP A 58 3.02 8.68 -11.46
CA TRP A 58 2.21 7.49 -11.19
C TRP A 58 2.51 6.38 -12.19
N ARG A 59 2.52 5.14 -11.71
CA ARG A 59 2.70 3.96 -12.57
C ARG A 59 1.74 2.85 -12.20
N LEU A 60 1.38 2.02 -13.18
CA LEU A 60 0.63 0.79 -12.95
C LEU A 60 1.44 -0.18 -12.08
N LEU A 61 0.73 -1.03 -11.35
CA LEU A 61 1.35 -2.12 -10.59
C LEU A 61 1.69 -3.28 -11.53
N GLN A 62 2.93 -3.75 -11.46
CA GLN A 62 3.36 -4.94 -12.16
C GLN A 62 2.68 -6.18 -11.55
N ALA A 63 2.07 -7.01 -12.39
CA ALA A 63 1.51 -8.28 -11.97
C ALA A 63 2.62 -9.27 -11.55
N PRO A 64 2.35 -10.19 -10.60
CA PRO A 64 3.26 -11.28 -10.28
C PRO A 64 3.56 -12.13 -11.54
N THR A 65 4.77 -12.67 -11.60
CA THR A 65 5.21 -13.51 -12.73
C THR A 65 4.67 -14.94 -12.68
N THR A 66 4.28 -15.39 -11.50
CA THR A 66 3.81 -16.76 -11.25
C THR A 66 2.62 -16.77 -10.30
N ASP A 67 1.74 -17.74 -10.47
CA ASP A 67 0.64 -18.01 -9.55
C ASP A 67 1.11 -18.83 -8.32
N LEU A 68 0.15 -19.29 -7.50
CA LEU A 68 0.41 -20.10 -6.31
C LEU A 68 0.92 -21.51 -6.62
N GLU A 69 0.59 -22.06 -7.79
CA GLU A 69 1.04 -23.38 -8.25
C GLU A 69 2.41 -23.30 -8.96
N GLY A 70 2.90 -22.09 -9.21
CA GLY A 70 4.16 -21.83 -9.91
C GLY A 70 4.01 -21.75 -11.42
N ASN A 71 2.78 -21.72 -11.96
CA ASN A 71 2.56 -21.50 -13.39
C ASN A 71 2.84 -20.05 -13.75
N SER A 72 3.34 -19.81 -14.95
CA SER A 72 3.65 -18.46 -15.43
C SER A 72 2.38 -17.65 -15.72
N ILE A 73 2.30 -16.44 -15.16
CA ILE A 73 1.23 -15.49 -15.44
C ILE A 73 1.68 -14.58 -16.58
N HIS A 74 1.00 -14.64 -17.73
CA HIS A 74 1.26 -13.75 -18.86
C HIS A 74 0.42 -12.47 -18.76
N CYS A 75 0.93 -11.49 -18.02
CA CYS A 75 0.32 -10.18 -17.86
C CYS A 75 1.35 -9.08 -18.10
N VAL A 76 1.16 -8.29 -19.16
CA VAL A 76 2.14 -7.31 -19.65
C VAL A 76 1.53 -5.91 -19.67
N LEU A 77 2.26 -4.96 -19.10
CA LEU A 77 1.90 -3.55 -19.10
C LEU A 77 1.92 -2.95 -20.52
N PRO A 78 1.09 -1.94 -20.83
CA PRO A 78 0.06 -1.33 -19.96
C PRO A 78 -1.33 -2.00 -20.08
N LEU A 79 -1.46 -3.04 -20.92
CA LEU A 79 -2.74 -3.70 -21.21
C LEU A 79 -3.25 -4.56 -20.05
N CYS A 80 -2.33 -5.16 -19.29
CA CYS A 80 -2.63 -5.96 -18.13
C CYS A 80 -1.74 -5.55 -16.95
N SER A 81 -2.34 -5.36 -15.78
CA SER A 81 -1.66 -4.99 -14.53
C SER A 81 -2.31 -5.65 -13.32
N LEU A 82 -1.68 -5.50 -12.15
CA LEU A 82 -2.30 -5.83 -10.87
C LEU A 82 -3.22 -4.69 -10.43
N HIS A 83 -4.45 -5.04 -10.06
CA HIS A 83 -5.46 -4.12 -9.57
C HIS A 83 -5.83 -4.48 -8.13
N LEU A 84 -5.88 -3.48 -7.25
CA LEU A 84 -6.12 -3.69 -5.82
C LEU A 84 -7.43 -3.04 -5.40
N GLN A 85 -8.16 -3.74 -4.54
CA GLN A 85 -9.24 -3.15 -3.79
C GLN A 85 -8.62 -2.32 -2.67
N LEU A 86 -8.94 -1.02 -2.64
CA LEU A 86 -8.36 -0.06 -1.71
C LEU A 86 -9.31 0.30 -0.56
N GLN A 87 -10.39 -0.48 -0.40
CA GLN A 87 -11.39 -0.25 0.64
C GLN A 87 -10.84 -0.68 2.01
N MET A 88 -10.65 0.28 2.90
CA MET A 88 -10.39 -0.01 4.31
C MET A 88 -11.68 -0.50 4.99
N SER A 89 -11.54 -1.44 5.92
CA SER A 89 -12.69 -1.92 6.71
C SER A 89 -13.15 -0.82 7.67
N GLU A 90 -14.45 -0.53 7.68
CA GLU A 90 -15.07 0.30 8.72
C GLU A 90 -15.13 -0.45 10.07
N ASN A 91 -15.09 -1.79 10.02
CA ASN A 91 -15.03 -2.63 11.21
C ASN A 91 -13.57 -2.77 11.68
N PRO A 92 -13.20 -2.25 12.87
CA PRO A 92 -11.82 -2.27 13.37
C PRO A 92 -11.28 -3.67 13.70
N TYR A 93 -12.15 -4.67 13.75
CA TYR A 93 -11.81 -6.05 14.11
C TYR A 93 -11.60 -6.99 12.91
N LEU A 94 -11.96 -6.52 11.71
CA LEU A 94 -11.66 -7.18 10.44
C LEU A 94 -10.53 -6.42 9.76
N SER A 95 -9.71 -7.12 8.98
CA SER A 95 -8.73 -6.41 8.15
C SER A 95 -9.44 -5.87 6.91
N GLY A 96 -9.09 -4.65 6.49
CA GLY A 96 -9.54 -4.12 5.20
C GLY A 96 -8.97 -4.90 4.01
N SER A 97 -9.43 -4.56 2.81
CA SER A 97 -8.93 -5.14 1.56
C SER A 97 -7.48 -4.76 1.25
N ILE A 98 -6.92 -3.74 1.93
CA ILE A 98 -5.49 -3.42 1.92
C ILE A 98 -5.01 -3.10 3.33
N ILE A 99 -3.84 -3.64 3.68
CA ILE A 99 -3.21 -3.42 4.98
C ILE A 99 -1.74 -3.06 4.82
N THR A 100 -1.34 -2.03 5.56
CA THR A 100 0.04 -1.60 5.73
C THR A 100 0.26 -1.21 7.18
N LYS A 101 1.47 -1.37 7.70
CA LYS A 101 1.82 -0.94 9.05
C LYS A 101 3.18 -0.25 9.03
N SER A 102 3.27 0.88 9.72
CA SER A 102 4.54 1.58 9.96
C SER A 102 5.54 0.71 10.75
N SER A 103 5.04 -0.33 11.41
CA SER A 103 5.87 -1.31 12.10
C SER A 103 6.66 -2.21 11.15
N ALA A 104 6.14 -2.45 9.93
CA ALA A 104 6.63 -3.37 8.91
C ALA A 104 6.77 -2.65 7.55
N PRO A 105 7.68 -1.66 7.43
CA PRO A 105 7.79 -0.86 6.22
C PRO A 105 8.12 -1.72 5.00
N GLY A 106 7.47 -1.41 3.88
CA GLY A 106 7.60 -2.14 2.62
C GLY A 106 6.72 -3.37 2.49
N VAL A 107 6.10 -3.85 3.59
CA VAL A 107 5.13 -4.94 3.53
C VAL A 107 3.73 -4.38 3.30
N ILE A 108 3.12 -4.79 2.18
CA ILE A 108 1.77 -4.38 1.77
C ILE A 108 1.01 -5.66 1.43
N VAL A 109 -0.12 -5.91 2.09
CA VAL A 109 -1.01 -7.02 1.75
C VAL A 109 -2.31 -6.44 1.23
N ALA A 110 -2.80 -6.95 0.11
CA ALA A 110 -4.01 -6.46 -0.50
C ALA A 110 -4.79 -7.55 -1.24
N THR A 111 -6.11 -7.44 -1.23
CA THR A 111 -7.03 -8.16 -2.09
C THR A 111 -7.11 -7.44 -3.44
N GLY A 112 -7.14 -8.21 -4.52
CA GLY A 112 -7.16 -7.64 -5.87
C GLY A 112 -7.36 -8.67 -6.95
N ASN A 113 -7.16 -8.26 -8.19
CA ASN A 113 -7.21 -9.12 -9.36
C ASN A 113 -6.12 -8.73 -10.37
N ILE A 114 -5.79 -9.65 -11.27
CA ILE A 114 -4.88 -9.39 -12.39
C ILE A 114 -5.72 -9.29 -13.65
N GLY A 115 -5.51 -8.24 -14.45
CA GLY A 115 -6.28 -8.04 -15.68
C GLY A 115 -6.12 -6.65 -16.27
N SER A 116 -7.06 -6.26 -17.13
CA SER A 116 -7.12 -4.94 -17.74
C SER A 116 -7.73 -3.87 -16.82
N GLU A 117 -8.53 -4.27 -15.84
CA GLU A 117 -9.21 -3.38 -14.90
C GLU A 117 -9.47 -4.06 -13.55
N LEU A 118 -9.80 -3.26 -12.55
CA LEU A 118 -10.23 -3.72 -11.23
C LEU A 118 -11.57 -4.44 -11.35
N SER A 119 -11.62 -5.67 -10.84
CA SER A 119 -12.80 -6.51 -10.77
C SER A 119 -13.04 -7.00 -9.35
N TYR A 120 -14.30 -7.20 -9.01
CA TYR A 120 -14.72 -7.84 -7.76
C TYR A 120 -14.97 -9.35 -7.93
N ASN A 121 -14.82 -9.86 -9.16
CA ASN A 121 -14.91 -11.28 -9.47
C ASN A 121 -13.50 -11.87 -9.58
N ASN A 122 -13.32 -13.11 -9.15
CA ASN A 122 -12.04 -13.83 -9.20
C ASN A 122 -10.89 -13.04 -8.53
N VAL A 123 -11.15 -12.63 -7.29
CA VAL A 123 -10.22 -11.84 -6.49
C VAL A 123 -9.31 -12.76 -5.70
N GLY A 124 -8.03 -12.45 -5.68
CA GLY A 124 -7.02 -13.14 -4.88
C GLY A 124 -6.35 -12.18 -3.90
N MET A 125 -5.55 -12.73 -3.00
CA MET A 125 -4.72 -11.93 -2.11
C MET A 125 -3.29 -11.87 -2.60
N PHE A 126 -2.71 -10.68 -2.54
CA PHE A 126 -1.36 -10.38 -2.96
C PHE A 126 -0.59 -9.71 -1.83
N ILE A 127 0.73 -9.88 -1.85
CA ILE A 127 1.64 -9.22 -0.93
C ILE A 127 2.84 -8.67 -1.69
N SER A 128 3.28 -7.49 -1.28
CA SER A 128 4.59 -6.95 -1.60
C SER A 128 5.42 -6.86 -0.32
N SER A 129 6.72 -7.14 -0.43
CA SER A 129 7.71 -7.03 0.66
C SER A 129 8.74 -5.92 0.43
N ASP A 130 8.67 -5.26 -0.72
CA ASP A 130 9.64 -4.28 -1.23
C ASP A 130 8.96 -2.98 -1.65
N ALA A 131 7.88 -2.62 -0.93
CA ALA A 131 7.11 -1.39 -1.12
C ALA A 131 6.44 -1.28 -2.49
N GLY A 132 5.87 -2.36 -3.03
CA GLY A 132 5.10 -2.34 -4.27
C GLY A 132 5.96 -2.34 -5.54
N ASN A 133 7.25 -2.67 -5.45
CA ASN A 133 8.08 -2.91 -6.63
C ASN A 133 7.79 -4.29 -7.22
N SER A 134 7.68 -5.31 -6.38
CA SER A 134 7.26 -6.66 -6.76
C SER A 134 6.09 -7.14 -5.91
N TRP A 135 5.25 -7.98 -6.51
CA TRP A 135 4.08 -8.57 -5.89
C TRP A 135 4.12 -10.09 -6.06
N ARG A 136 3.53 -10.81 -5.11
CA ARG A 136 3.30 -12.26 -5.17
C ARG A 136 1.87 -12.55 -4.71
N GLN A 137 1.24 -13.56 -5.30
CA GLN A 137 -0.04 -14.07 -4.80
C GLN A 137 0.21 -14.91 -3.55
N ILE A 138 -0.71 -14.85 -2.57
CA ILE A 138 -0.63 -15.61 -1.31
C ILE A 138 -1.87 -16.46 -1.01
N PHE A 139 -3.05 -16.07 -1.50
CA PHE A 139 -4.28 -16.85 -1.37
C PHE A 139 -5.16 -16.64 -2.61
N GLU A 140 -5.94 -17.67 -2.98
CA GLU A 140 -6.99 -17.57 -4.01
C GLU A 140 -8.26 -16.91 -3.48
N GLU A 141 -8.49 -16.99 -2.16
CA GLU A 141 -9.68 -16.46 -1.51
C GLU A 141 -9.31 -15.34 -0.53
N GLU A 142 -10.27 -14.49 -0.21
CA GLU A 142 -10.08 -13.42 0.76
C GLU A 142 -9.90 -13.96 2.20
N HIS A 143 -8.82 -13.51 2.82
CA HIS A 143 -8.53 -13.75 4.23
C HIS A 143 -8.37 -12.42 4.94
N ASN A 144 -8.78 -12.38 6.20
CA ASN A 144 -8.36 -11.31 7.07
C ASN A 144 -6.91 -11.51 7.51
N VAL A 145 -6.09 -10.46 7.44
CA VAL A 145 -4.65 -10.54 7.76
C VAL A 145 -4.27 -9.55 8.85
N TRP A 146 -3.49 -10.02 9.84
CA TRP A 146 -2.96 -9.21 10.93
C TRP A 146 -1.44 -9.31 11.03
N PHE A 147 -0.81 -8.22 11.44
CA PHE A 147 0.62 -8.17 11.74
C PHE A 147 0.84 -8.49 13.22
N LEU A 148 1.60 -9.54 13.49
CA LEU A 148 2.04 -9.92 14.83
C LEU A 148 3.46 -9.43 15.10
N ASP A 149 3.76 -9.13 16.37
CA ASP A 149 5.07 -8.65 16.83
C ASP A 149 5.69 -7.57 15.91
N LYS A 150 4.95 -6.47 15.70
CA LYS A 150 5.40 -5.34 14.86
C LYS A 150 5.75 -5.73 13.41
N GLY A 151 5.19 -6.83 12.90
CA GLY A 151 5.50 -7.37 11.56
C GLY A 151 6.53 -8.49 11.55
N GLY A 152 6.83 -9.06 12.71
CA GLY A 152 7.53 -10.32 12.80
C GLY A 152 6.77 -11.44 12.09
N ALA A 153 5.48 -11.62 12.34
CA ALA A 153 4.70 -12.64 11.64
C ALA A 153 3.42 -12.05 11.03
N LEU A 154 2.93 -12.72 10.00
CA LEU A 154 1.62 -12.46 9.42
C LEU A 154 0.68 -13.59 9.85
N LEU A 155 -0.51 -13.22 10.28
CA LEU A 155 -1.60 -14.13 10.61
C LEU A 155 -2.70 -13.95 9.57
N ALA A 156 -3.18 -15.02 8.97
CA ALA A 156 -4.33 -14.98 8.06
C ALA A 156 -5.45 -15.92 8.55
N VAL A 157 -6.69 -15.43 8.50
CA VAL A 157 -7.89 -16.20 8.85
C VAL A 157 -8.92 -15.98 7.75
N LYS A 158 -9.50 -17.07 7.23
CA LYS A 158 -10.53 -16.97 6.19
C LYS A 158 -11.69 -16.08 6.67
N GLN A 159 -12.24 -15.27 5.77
CA GLN A 159 -13.33 -14.34 6.10
C GLN A 159 -14.57 -15.05 6.71
N PRO A 160 -15.38 -14.33 7.52
CA PRO A 160 -16.50 -14.89 8.31
C PRO A 160 -17.63 -15.56 7.53
N THR A 161 -17.61 -15.58 6.20
CA THR A 161 -18.68 -16.21 5.41
C THR A 161 -18.78 -17.72 5.63
N VAL A 162 -17.72 -18.36 6.12
CA VAL A 162 -17.67 -19.80 6.40
C VAL A 162 -17.05 -20.03 7.79
N PRO A 163 -17.63 -20.90 8.63
CA PRO A 163 -17.04 -21.18 9.93
C PRO A 163 -15.69 -21.89 9.75
N THR A 164 -14.68 -21.41 10.47
CA THR A 164 -13.31 -21.95 10.40
C THR A 164 -12.79 -22.33 11.78
N ARG A 165 -11.88 -23.29 11.80
CA ARG A 165 -11.08 -23.63 12.99
C ARG A 165 -9.58 -23.49 12.74
N HIS A 166 -9.21 -23.05 11.55
CA HIS A 166 -7.82 -22.94 11.11
C HIS A 166 -7.44 -21.48 10.92
N LEU A 167 -6.19 -21.20 11.26
CA LEU A 167 -5.48 -19.96 10.94
C LEU A 167 -4.19 -20.31 10.22
N TRP A 168 -3.66 -19.36 9.47
CA TRP A 168 -2.40 -19.48 8.76
C TRP A 168 -1.39 -18.49 9.35
N VAL A 169 -0.16 -18.92 9.52
CA VAL A 169 0.92 -18.09 10.04
C VAL A 169 2.08 -18.08 9.06
N SER A 170 2.66 -16.91 8.83
CA SER A 170 3.88 -16.77 8.05
C SER A 170 4.94 -15.96 8.79
N PHE A 171 6.19 -16.45 8.77
CA PHE A 171 7.34 -15.80 9.40
C PHE A 171 8.33 -15.19 8.39
N ASP A 172 8.07 -15.35 7.10
CA ASP A 172 8.94 -14.98 5.98
C ASP A 172 8.26 -13.97 5.03
N GLU A 173 7.42 -13.11 5.62
CA GLU A 173 6.64 -12.09 4.93
C GLU A 173 5.66 -12.70 3.92
N GLY A 174 5.09 -13.88 4.18
CA GLY A 174 4.06 -14.48 3.33
C GLY A 174 4.62 -15.23 2.12
N ARG A 175 5.86 -15.76 2.18
CA ARG A 175 6.34 -16.70 1.16
C ARG A 175 5.92 -18.13 1.48
N GLN A 176 5.90 -18.48 2.76
CA GLN A 176 5.39 -19.75 3.27
C GLN A 176 4.36 -19.51 4.36
N TRP A 177 3.33 -20.35 4.37
CA TRP A 177 2.21 -20.27 5.30
C TRP A 177 1.98 -21.62 5.97
N ASP A 178 2.07 -21.64 7.30
CA ASP A 178 1.83 -22.81 8.12
C ASP A 178 0.41 -22.79 8.67
N ARG A 179 -0.31 -23.90 8.52
CA ARG A 179 -1.70 -24.04 8.98
C ARG A 179 -1.74 -24.54 10.42
N HIS A 180 -2.44 -23.82 11.29
CA HIS A 180 -2.67 -24.21 12.69
C HIS A 180 -4.15 -24.24 13.03
N SER A 181 -4.54 -25.08 13.99
CA SER A 181 -5.91 -25.14 14.52
C SER A 181 -5.99 -24.35 15.82
N PHE A 182 -6.94 -23.41 15.91
CA PHE A 182 -7.16 -22.61 17.12
C PHE A 182 -8.35 -23.09 17.97
N SER A 183 -9.18 -23.97 17.42
CA SER A 183 -10.35 -24.55 18.09
C SER A 183 -10.57 -25.99 17.62
N MET A 184 -11.22 -26.79 18.45
CA MET A 184 -11.70 -28.13 18.06
C MET A 184 -12.92 -28.03 17.13
N VAL A 185 -13.79 -27.03 17.39
CA VAL A 185 -15.05 -26.81 16.68
C VAL A 185 -14.95 -25.55 15.81
N PRO A 186 -15.41 -25.58 14.54
CA PRO A 186 -15.43 -24.41 13.67
C PRO A 186 -16.23 -23.25 14.26
N LEU A 187 -15.71 -22.04 14.11
CA LEU A 187 -16.26 -20.78 14.62
C LEU A 187 -16.46 -19.81 13.46
N PHE A 188 -17.59 -19.09 13.43
CA PHE A 188 -17.72 -17.88 12.63
C PHE A 188 -16.91 -16.77 13.31
N VAL A 189 -15.81 -16.36 12.70
CA VAL A 189 -14.89 -15.38 13.29
C VAL A 189 -15.33 -13.97 12.93
N ASP A 190 -16.01 -13.30 13.84
CA ASP A 190 -16.51 -11.93 13.64
C ASP A 190 -15.39 -10.87 13.75
N GLY A 191 -14.28 -11.22 14.40
CA GLY A 191 -13.09 -10.40 14.40
C GLY A 191 -11.96 -10.93 15.29
N VAL A 192 -10.80 -10.29 15.15
CA VAL A 192 -9.61 -10.60 15.93
C VAL A 192 -9.03 -9.31 16.48
N LEU A 193 -8.78 -9.32 17.78
CA LEU A 193 -8.03 -8.30 18.48
C LEU A 193 -6.60 -8.76 18.69
N VAL A 194 -5.65 -8.00 18.15
CA VAL A 194 -4.22 -8.22 18.39
C VAL A 194 -3.75 -7.12 19.34
N GLU A 195 -3.38 -7.50 20.56
CA GLU A 195 -2.80 -6.57 21.52
C GLU A 195 -1.27 -6.56 21.33
N PRO A 196 -0.68 -5.44 20.86
CA PRO A 196 0.76 -5.32 20.75
C PRO A 196 1.36 -4.98 22.12
N GLY A 197 1.52 -5.99 22.98
CA GLY A 197 2.27 -5.86 24.24
C GLY A 197 3.76 -6.19 24.07
N ILE A 198 4.61 -5.59 24.92
CA ILE A 198 6.02 -5.97 25.03
C ILE A 198 6.15 -7.31 25.80
N ASP A 199 5.33 -7.49 26.84
CA ASP A 199 5.38 -8.66 27.72
C ASP A 199 4.28 -9.69 27.42
N ASN A 200 3.15 -9.21 26.87
CA ASN A 200 1.96 -9.98 26.56
C ASN A 200 1.72 -9.98 25.05
N GLN A 201 1.88 -11.15 24.43
CA GLN A 201 1.67 -11.39 23.01
C GLN A 201 0.37 -12.20 22.86
N ILE A 202 -0.74 -11.50 23.02
CA ILE A 202 -2.07 -12.10 23.05
C ILE A 202 -2.85 -11.64 21.82
N MET A 203 -3.50 -12.60 21.18
CA MET A 203 -4.57 -12.33 20.25
C MET A 203 -5.86 -12.95 20.76
N THR A 204 -6.96 -12.24 20.59
CA THR A 204 -8.29 -12.67 21.04
C THR A 204 -9.20 -12.74 19.83
N PHE A 205 -9.63 -13.94 19.50
CA PHE A 205 -10.66 -14.19 18.50
C PHE A 205 -12.00 -14.08 19.20
N PHE A 206 -12.95 -13.42 18.56
CA PHE A 206 -14.33 -13.42 19.02
C PHE A 206 -15.26 -13.78 17.87
N GLY A 207 -16.30 -14.53 18.21
CA GLY A 207 -17.16 -15.13 17.20
C GLY A 207 -18.30 -15.93 17.80
N HIS A 208 -18.93 -16.76 16.98
CA HIS A 208 -20.04 -17.60 17.40
C HIS A 208 -20.02 -18.95 16.66
N PHE A 209 -20.55 -20.01 17.27
CA PHE A 209 -20.65 -21.33 16.63
C PHE A 209 -21.80 -21.38 15.61
N SER A 210 -22.85 -20.60 15.82
CA SER A 210 -23.99 -20.43 14.92
C SER A 210 -24.63 -19.06 15.16
N HIS A 211 -25.41 -18.55 14.21
CA HIS A 211 -26.07 -17.24 14.36
C HIS A 211 -27.05 -17.14 15.55
N ARG A 212 -27.35 -18.26 16.22
CA ARG A 212 -28.20 -18.31 17.43
C ARG A 212 -27.43 -18.66 18.71
N SER A 213 -26.12 -18.89 18.62
CA SER A 213 -25.31 -19.23 19.80
C SER A 213 -24.78 -17.98 20.48
N GLU A 214 -24.42 -18.13 21.75
CA GLU A 214 -23.70 -17.12 22.52
C GLU A 214 -22.31 -16.84 21.93
N TRP A 215 -21.83 -15.62 22.18
CA TRP A 215 -20.48 -15.19 21.82
C TRP A 215 -19.42 -16.07 22.48
N GLN A 216 -18.40 -16.41 21.71
CA GLN A 216 -17.23 -17.17 22.14
C GLN A 216 -16.00 -16.29 22.01
N LEU A 217 -15.14 -16.34 23.02
CA LEU A 217 -13.84 -15.69 23.01
C LEU A 217 -12.74 -16.74 23.11
N ILE A 218 -11.82 -16.74 22.16
CA ILE A 218 -10.65 -17.62 22.15
C ILE A 218 -9.42 -16.75 22.28
N LYS A 219 -8.78 -16.83 23.44
CA LYS A 219 -7.51 -16.16 23.73
C LYS A 219 -6.35 -17.08 23.31
N ILE A 220 -5.47 -16.57 22.47
CA ILE A 220 -4.29 -17.30 22.00
C ILE A 220 -3.05 -16.51 22.43
N ASP A 221 -2.20 -17.18 23.21
CA ASP A 221 -0.85 -16.71 23.51
C ASP A 221 0.07 -17.12 22.35
N TYR A 222 0.48 -16.15 21.55
CA TYR A 222 1.35 -16.38 20.40
C TYR A 222 2.83 -16.16 20.74
N LYS A 223 3.19 -15.99 22.02
CA LYS A 223 4.58 -15.85 22.47
C LYS A 223 5.45 -17.04 22.10
N SER A 224 4.86 -18.24 22.16
CA SER A 224 5.54 -19.48 21.79
C SER A 224 5.93 -19.56 20.31
N LEU A 225 5.32 -18.74 19.44
CA LEU A 225 5.72 -18.64 18.03
C LEU A 225 7.13 -18.08 17.89
N PHE A 226 7.61 -17.29 18.85
CA PHE A 226 8.93 -16.65 18.81
C PHE A 226 9.82 -17.20 19.93
N SER A 227 10.70 -18.13 19.56
CA SER A 227 11.52 -18.90 20.51
C SER A 227 12.56 -18.08 21.30
N LYS A 228 13.05 -16.97 20.72
CA LYS A 228 14.15 -16.17 21.27
C LYS A 228 13.96 -14.68 20.96
N ARG A 229 14.75 -13.82 21.61
CA ARG A 229 14.91 -12.42 21.18
C ARG A 229 15.83 -12.35 19.97
N CYS A 230 15.55 -11.42 19.06
CA CYS A 230 16.41 -11.23 17.89
C CYS A 230 17.78 -10.69 18.30
N THR A 231 18.80 -11.19 17.62
CA THR A 231 20.20 -10.76 17.69
C THR A 231 20.61 -10.11 16.37
N ASP A 232 21.78 -9.48 16.31
CA ASP A 232 22.26 -8.78 15.10
C ASP A 232 22.28 -9.68 13.85
N GLY A 233 22.51 -10.99 14.03
CA GLY A 233 22.49 -11.98 12.95
C GLY A 233 21.09 -12.34 12.42
N ASP A 234 20.02 -11.98 13.14
CA ASP A 234 18.63 -12.23 12.73
C ASP A 234 18.06 -11.08 11.88
N TYR A 235 18.85 -10.03 11.63
CA TYR A 235 18.45 -8.85 10.87
C TYR A 235 19.12 -8.76 9.49
N GLN A 236 18.44 -8.11 8.56
CA GLN A 236 18.95 -7.76 7.23
C GLN A 236 18.60 -6.32 6.89
N THR A 237 19.43 -5.70 6.07
CA THR A 237 19.16 -4.37 5.52
C THR A 237 18.35 -4.48 4.24
N TRP A 238 17.36 -3.60 4.08
CA TRP A 238 16.61 -3.42 2.85
C TRP A 238 16.65 -1.95 2.45
N HIS A 239 16.98 -1.71 1.18
CA HIS A 239 17.04 -0.37 0.61
C HIS A 239 15.70 -0.04 -0.03
N LEU A 240 15.10 1.07 0.38
CA LEU A 240 13.94 1.59 -0.33
C LEU A 240 14.39 2.12 -1.70
N HIS A 241 13.67 1.74 -2.75
CA HIS A 241 13.89 2.24 -4.10
C HIS A 241 12.57 2.30 -4.87
N ASN A 242 12.53 3.09 -5.93
CA ASN A 242 11.47 3.07 -6.93
C ASN A 242 12.06 2.55 -8.25
N GLN A 243 11.75 1.30 -8.64
CA GLN A 243 12.26 0.68 -9.86
C GLN A 243 13.79 0.77 -10.04
N GLY A 244 14.53 0.63 -8.94
CA GLY A 244 16.00 0.72 -8.93
C GLY A 244 16.57 2.09 -8.58
N GLU A 245 15.78 3.18 -8.61
CA GLU A 245 16.22 4.50 -8.14
C GLU A 245 16.17 4.55 -6.60
N PRO A 246 17.31 4.68 -5.91
CA PRO A 246 17.37 4.63 -4.45
C PRO A 246 16.94 5.93 -3.77
N CYS A 247 16.84 7.04 -4.51
CA CYS A 247 16.44 8.31 -3.95
C CYS A 247 14.92 8.49 -4.01
N VAL A 248 14.25 8.34 -2.86
CA VAL A 248 12.81 8.55 -2.74
C VAL A 248 12.57 9.75 -1.83
N MET A 249 11.82 10.74 -2.31
CA MET A 249 11.57 12.00 -1.59
C MET A 249 12.87 12.71 -1.14
N GLY A 250 13.88 12.76 -2.02
CA GLY A 250 15.18 13.40 -1.73
C GLY A 250 16.04 12.66 -0.70
N GLN A 251 15.72 11.42 -0.35
CA GLN A 251 16.44 10.64 0.65
C GLN A 251 16.72 9.21 0.20
N LYS A 252 17.93 8.72 0.47
CA LYS A 252 18.28 7.31 0.41
C LYS A 252 18.02 6.69 1.77
N GLN A 253 16.99 5.84 1.86
CA GLN A 253 16.56 5.24 3.11
C GLN A 253 16.94 3.76 3.19
N ILE A 254 17.59 3.38 4.29
CA ILE A 254 17.93 1.98 4.59
C ILE A 254 17.14 1.55 5.80
N TYR A 255 16.36 0.49 5.63
CA TYR A 255 15.56 -0.10 6.68
C TYR A 255 16.23 -1.36 7.21
N MET A 256 16.14 -1.56 8.52
CA MET A 256 16.40 -2.85 9.12
C MET A 256 15.12 -3.67 9.03
N LYS A 257 15.22 -4.91 8.56
CA LYS A 257 14.13 -5.90 8.54
C LYS A 257 14.63 -7.17 9.24
N ARG A 258 13.70 -7.94 9.78
CA ARG A 258 14.04 -9.30 10.24
C ARG A 258 14.32 -10.16 9.00
N ARG A 259 15.30 -11.05 9.09
CA ARG A 259 15.57 -12.00 8.02
C ARG A 259 14.37 -12.94 7.84
N PRO A 260 13.99 -13.27 6.60
CA PRO A 260 13.07 -14.36 6.32
C PRO A 260 13.53 -15.64 7.05
N ALA A 261 12.60 -16.40 7.62
CA ALA A 261 12.83 -17.60 8.44
C ALA A 261 13.47 -17.40 9.84
N SER A 262 13.84 -16.18 10.24
CA SER A 262 14.26 -15.93 11.62
C SER A 262 13.04 -15.78 12.53
N SER A 263 12.72 -16.81 13.32
CA SER A 263 11.64 -16.74 14.32
C SER A 263 12.15 -16.21 15.66
N CYS A 264 12.19 -14.89 15.77
CA CYS A 264 12.61 -14.18 16.98
C CYS A 264 11.78 -12.93 17.26
N MET A 265 11.68 -12.56 18.53
CA MET A 265 10.94 -11.38 19.01
C MET A 265 11.76 -10.10 18.80
N LEU A 266 11.12 -9.07 18.27
CA LEU A 266 11.70 -7.75 18.10
C LEU A 266 11.79 -7.00 19.45
N GLY A 267 13.00 -6.57 19.80
CA GLY A 267 13.24 -5.82 21.03
C GLY A 267 12.58 -4.43 21.08
N PRO A 268 12.45 -3.83 22.28
CA PRO A 268 11.86 -2.49 22.46
C PRO A 268 12.68 -1.35 21.83
N GLY A 269 14.00 -1.53 21.64
CA GLY A 269 14.90 -0.56 21.00
C GLY A 269 15.09 -0.74 19.49
N TYR A 270 14.23 -1.51 18.82
CA TYR A 270 14.35 -1.78 17.39
C TYR A 270 14.14 -0.51 16.54
N SER A 271 15.22 0.11 16.09
CA SER A 271 15.17 1.19 15.10
C SER A 271 14.95 0.60 13.71
N ARG A 272 13.83 0.97 13.09
CA ARG A 272 13.42 0.46 11.77
C ARG A 272 14.19 1.12 10.63
N VAL A 273 14.50 2.40 10.80
CA VAL A 273 15.34 3.15 9.87
C VAL A 273 16.76 3.09 10.41
N LEU A 274 17.63 2.43 9.65
CA LEU A 274 19.06 2.32 9.98
C LEU A 274 19.78 3.62 9.59
N SER A 275 19.49 4.13 8.39
CA SER A 275 20.02 5.40 7.91
C SER A 275 19.07 6.10 6.95
N SER A 276 19.19 7.42 6.90
CA SER A 276 18.45 8.30 6.01
C SER A 276 19.41 9.38 5.53
N GLU A 277 19.95 9.21 4.32
CA GLU A 277 20.95 10.11 3.75
C GLU A 277 20.29 11.02 2.72
N PRO A 278 20.53 12.34 2.73
CA PRO A 278 19.98 13.24 1.72
C PRO A 278 20.63 12.99 0.36
N CYS A 279 19.84 13.11 -0.70
CA CYS A 279 20.34 13.12 -2.08
C CYS A 279 20.58 14.55 -2.57
N ILE A 280 21.34 14.67 -3.66
CA ILE A 280 21.38 15.92 -4.44
C ILE A 280 20.05 16.06 -5.18
N CYS A 281 19.41 17.23 -5.07
CA CYS A 281 18.15 17.51 -5.73
C CYS A 281 18.25 17.36 -7.26
N ARG A 282 17.23 16.78 -7.87
CA ARG A 282 17.07 16.63 -9.31
C ARG A 282 15.78 17.31 -9.76
N ALA A 283 15.59 17.45 -11.07
CA ALA A 283 14.33 17.96 -11.63
C ALA A 283 13.09 17.16 -11.14
N HIS A 284 13.27 15.88 -10.81
CA HIS A 284 12.24 14.99 -10.24
C HIS A 284 11.85 15.26 -8.77
N ASP A 285 12.51 16.21 -8.10
CA ASP A 285 12.15 16.65 -6.75
C ASP A 285 11.27 17.92 -6.72
N PHE A 286 11.03 18.57 -7.87
CA PHE A 286 10.23 19.81 -7.98
C PHE A 286 8.87 19.59 -8.63
N GLU A 287 7.79 20.10 -8.05
CA GLU A 287 6.45 20.10 -8.66
C GLU A 287 6.12 21.47 -9.27
N CYS A 288 5.09 21.52 -10.13
CA CYS A 288 4.59 22.79 -10.63
C CYS A 288 3.84 23.52 -9.53
N ASP A 289 4.11 24.80 -9.36
CA ASP A 289 3.47 25.64 -8.37
C ASP A 289 2.05 26.03 -8.80
N TYR A 290 1.32 26.67 -7.89
CA TYR A 290 -0.03 27.13 -8.11
C TYR A 290 -0.18 27.95 -9.40
N GLY A 291 -1.08 27.48 -10.26
CA GLY A 291 -1.37 28.13 -11.54
C GLY A 291 -0.40 27.78 -12.67
N TYR A 292 0.49 26.81 -12.45
CA TYR A 292 1.32 26.22 -13.50
C TYR A 292 0.92 24.76 -13.72
N GLU A 293 0.86 24.37 -14.98
CA GLU A 293 0.57 23.01 -15.41
C GLU A 293 1.78 22.43 -16.13
N ARG A 294 1.91 21.10 -16.03
CA ARG A 294 3.04 20.39 -16.61
C ARG A 294 2.77 20.12 -18.08
N GLY A 295 3.58 20.73 -18.95
CA GLY A 295 3.53 20.47 -20.38
C GLY A 295 4.05 19.07 -20.75
N GLY A 296 3.82 18.66 -22.00
CA GLY A 296 4.33 17.39 -22.54
C GLY A 296 5.86 17.29 -22.59
N ASP A 297 6.55 18.42 -22.58
CA ASP A 297 8.01 18.54 -22.45
C ASP A 297 8.52 18.34 -21.01
N GLY A 298 7.61 18.25 -20.03
CA GLY A 298 7.90 18.04 -18.62
C GLY A 298 8.18 19.32 -17.82
N ASN A 299 8.15 20.49 -18.48
CA ASN A 299 8.30 21.80 -17.85
C ASN A 299 6.95 22.32 -17.32
N CYS A 300 7.02 23.24 -16.36
CA CYS A 300 5.85 23.91 -15.80
C CYS A 300 5.62 25.23 -16.54
N SER A 301 4.44 25.37 -17.15
CA SER A 301 4.01 26.58 -17.85
C SER A 301 2.75 27.14 -17.18
N PRO A 302 2.58 28.47 -17.12
CA PRO A 302 1.40 29.05 -16.51
C PRO A 302 0.14 28.60 -17.25
N SER A 303 -0.86 28.14 -16.52
CA SER A 303 -2.18 27.81 -17.05
C SER A 303 -2.85 29.06 -17.61
N PHE A 304 -3.76 28.89 -18.58
CA PHE A 304 -4.41 30.02 -19.27
C PHE A 304 -5.11 31.02 -18.33
N TRP A 305 -5.61 30.56 -17.16
CA TRP A 305 -6.30 31.37 -16.17
C TRP A 305 -5.38 32.06 -15.16
N TYR A 306 -4.10 31.68 -15.10
CA TYR A 306 -3.14 32.18 -14.13
C TYR A 306 -2.21 33.21 -14.76
N ASN A 307 -2.14 34.41 -14.16
CA ASN A 307 -1.20 35.44 -14.56
C ASN A 307 -0.12 35.62 -13.48
N PRO A 308 1.13 35.20 -13.73
CA PRO A 308 2.25 35.31 -12.78
C PRO A 308 2.56 36.75 -12.34
N ALA A 309 2.13 37.76 -13.12
CA ALA A 309 2.35 39.17 -12.80
C ALA A 309 1.33 39.71 -11.77
N THR A 310 0.32 38.92 -11.39
CA THR A 310 -0.69 39.36 -10.42
C THR A 310 -0.15 39.30 -8.99
N VAL A 311 -0.08 40.45 -8.33
CA VAL A 311 0.36 40.55 -6.93
C VAL A 311 -0.76 40.11 -6.00
N SER A 312 -0.42 39.35 -4.96
CA SER A 312 -1.36 38.92 -3.91
C SER A 312 -2.19 40.11 -3.38
N ARG A 313 -3.52 39.96 -3.33
CA ARG A 313 -4.47 40.99 -2.89
C ARG A 313 -4.26 41.45 -1.44
N SER A 314 -3.45 40.72 -0.66
CA SER A 314 -3.17 41.00 0.76
C SER A 314 -1.82 41.68 1.03
N CYS A 315 -1.03 42.00 -0.01
CA CYS A 315 0.28 42.64 0.18
C CYS A 315 0.11 44.11 0.59
N SER A 316 0.37 44.41 1.86
CA SER A 316 0.30 45.78 2.39
C SER A 316 1.58 46.56 2.08
N HIS A 317 1.49 47.90 2.11
CA HIS A 317 2.64 48.77 1.84
C HIS A 317 3.77 48.48 2.86
N GLY A 318 4.96 48.13 2.38
CA GLY A 318 6.12 47.75 3.21
C GLY A 318 6.33 46.25 3.40
N GLN A 319 5.45 45.40 2.87
CA GLN A 319 5.67 43.95 2.79
C GLN A 319 6.31 43.57 1.46
N ASN A 320 7.15 42.54 1.48
CA ASN A 320 7.74 41.95 0.28
C ASN A 320 7.03 40.64 -0.05
N TYR A 321 6.64 40.48 -1.31
CA TYR A 321 6.09 39.23 -1.85
C TYR A 321 7.16 38.51 -2.66
N LEU A 322 7.31 37.20 -2.44
CA LEU A 322 8.21 36.35 -3.23
C LEU A 322 7.39 35.75 -4.38
N ASN A 323 7.66 36.18 -5.61
CA ASN A 323 7.06 35.57 -6.79
C ASN A 323 7.59 34.15 -6.96
N SER A 324 6.68 33.26 -7.35
CA SER A 324 7.04 31.92 -7.81
C SER A 324 7.60 31.97 -9.23
N THR A 325 8.50 31.05 -9.54
CA THR A 325 9.01 30.81 -10.90
C THR A 325 8.19 29.79 -11.69
N GLY A 326 7.16 29.21 -11.06
CA GLY A 326 6.43 28.06 -11.57
C GLY A 326 7.03 26.74 -11.13
#